data_AF-A0A5A9X5D0-F1
#
_entry.id   AF-A0A5A9X5D0-F1
#
_cell.length_a   1.000
_cell.length_b   1.000
_cell.length_c   1.000
_cell.angle_alpha   90.00
_cell.angle_beta   90.00
_cell.angle_gamma   90.00
#
_symmetry.space_group_name_H-M   'P 1'
#
loop_
_entity.id
_entity.type
_entity.pdbx_description
1 polymer ?
#
loop_
_entity_poly.entity_id
_entity_poly.type
_entity_poly.pdbx_seq_one_letter_code
_entity_poly.pdbx_strand_id
1 'polypeptide(L)'
;MVLNGLRSTQWYWSGITLPLLEEVRLRLRDLLKFLDKGEAVIVYTDFEDAIGEHSEIYVPGYASAEEMRQYRLKVERFIRDHSDHITINKLRMNRQITRQDLEELERLLFASEEVGGRERFEKVFGHQQSLGTFIRSLVGLDREAASEAFGEFLHDTAYSATQIRFIDQIISYLTQNGTMEPGLLYEPPFTDLHDEGLDGVFGDDGATKVILLLEEINLKAAA
;
A
#
# COMPACT_ATOMS: atom_id res chain seq x y z
N MET A 1 -2.26 -42.71 -37.51
CA MET A 1 -2.30 -42.88 -36.04
C MET A 1 -3.40 -42.02 -35.40
N VAL A 2 -3.47 -40.71 -35.66
CA VAL A 2 -4.51 -39.79 -35.10
C VAL A 2 -5.96 -40.23 -35.37
N LEU A 3 -6.30 -40.60 -36.62
CA LEU A 3 -7.67 -41.01 -36.99
C LEU A 3 -8.15 -42.31 -36.29
N ASN A 4 -7.24 -43.21 -35.93
CA ASN A 4 -7.57 -44.42 -35.18
C ASN A 4 -7.82 -44.13 -33.69
N GLY A 5 -7.21 -43.06 -33.16
CA GLY A 5 -7.43 -42.59 -31.79
C GLY A 5 -8.82 -41.99 -31.59
N LEU A 6 -9.37 -41.30 -32.61
CA LEU A 6 -10.71 -40.72 -32.57
C LEU A 6 -11.84 -41.76 -32.40
N ARG A 7 -11.59 -43.03 -32.76
CA ARG A 7 -12.54 -44.14 -32.59
C ARG A 7 -12.45 -44.82 -31.22
N SER A 8 -11.42 -44.53 -30.42
CA SER A 8 -11.15 -45.23 -29.15
C SER A 8 -11.41 -44.35 -27.93
N THR A 9 -12.14 -44.94 -26.99
CA THR A 9 -12.77 -44.41 -25.77
C THR A 9 -11.85 -43.60 -24.86
N GLN A 10 -12.35 -42.46 -24.34
CA GLN A 10 -11.96 -41.68 -23.14
C GLN A 10 -10.47 -41.36 -22.87
N TRP A 11 -9.54 -42.31 -22.94
CA TRP A 11 -8.12 -42.13 -22.63
C TRP A 11 -7.39 -41.18 -23.60
N TYR A 12 -7.79 -41.17 -24.88
CA TYR A 12 -7.19 -40.28 -25.89
C TYR A 12 -7.46 -38.80 -25.58
N TRP A 13 -8.60 -38.51 -24.94
CA TRP A 13 -9.02 -37.17 -24.57
C TRP A 13 -8.49 -36.74 -23.20
N SER A 14 -8.05 -37.70 -22.37
CA SER A 14 -7.39 -37.42 -21.09
C SER A 14 -6.00 -36.82 -21.33
N GLY A 15 -5.84 -35.53 -21.02
CA GLY A 15 -4.58 -34.80 -21.20
C GLY A 15 -4.39 -34.15 -22.57
N ILE A 16 -5.48 -33.96 -23.33
CA ILE A 16 -5.42 -33.26 -24.61
C ILE A 16 -5.09 -31.78 -24.40
N THR A 17 -4.21 -31.23 -25.23
CA THR A 17 -3.84 -29.82 -25.21
C THR A 17 -4.46 -29.06 -26.39
N LEU A 18 -4.57 -27.74 -26.29
CA LEU A 18 -5.14 -26.90 -27.35
C LEU A 18 -4.45 -27.09 -28.72
N PRO A 19 -3.11 -27.17 -28.82
CA PRO A 19 -2.44 -27.42 -30.10
C PRO A 19 -2.82 -28.79 -30.71
N LEU A 20 -3.00 -29.81 -29.87
CA LEU A 20 -3.35 -31.16 -30.32
C LEU A 20 -4.80 -31.20 -30.84
N LEU A 21 -5.72 -30.47 -30.20
CA LEU A 21 -7.09 -30.28 -30.68
C LEU A 21 -7.14 -29.60 -32.05
N GLU A 22 -6.32 -28.59 -32.27
CA GLU A 22 -6.27 -27.87 -33.54
C GLU A 22 -5.76 -28.76 -34.68
N GLU A 23 -4.77 -29.61 -34.41
CA GLU A 23 -4.30 -30.60 -35.37
C GLU A 23 -5.41 -31.60 -35.77
N VAL A 24 -6.21 -32.05 -34.80
CA VAL A 24 -7.37 -32.91 -35.04
C VAL A 24 -8.41 -32.19 -35.92
N ARG A 25 -8.76 -30.93 -35.60
CA ARG A 25 -9.73 -30.12 -36.36
C ARG A 25 -9.31 -29.97 -37.82
N LEU A 26 -8.04 -29.65 -38.07
CA LEU A 26 -7.51 -29.48 -39.43
C LEU A 26 -7.58 -30.78 -40.23
N ARG A 27 -7.18 -31.91 -39.63
CA ARG A 27 -7.25 -33.23 -40.28
C ARG A 27 -8.69 -33.66 -40.58
N LEU A 28 -9.64 -33.34 -39.69
CA LEU A 28 -11.05 -33.63 -39.91
C LEU A 28 -11.66 -32.72 -40.98
N ARG A 29 -11.28 -31.44 -41.05
CA ARG A 29 -11.80 -30.47 -42.03
C ARG A 29 -11.73 -31.00 -43.46
N ASP A 30 -10.61 -31.61 -43.83
CA ASP A 30 -10.40 -32.12 -45.18
C ASP A 30 -11.19 -33.40 -45.49
N LEU A 31 -11.65 -34.10 -44.44
CA LEU A 31 -12.46 -35.31 -44.55
C LEU A 31 -13.97 -35.03 -44.49
N LEU A 32 -14.38 -33.94 -43.84
CA LEU A 32 -15.79 -33.54 -43.72
C LEU A 32 -16.48 -33.35 -45.08
N LYS A 33 -15.73 -33.01 -46.13
CA LYS A 33 -16.27 -32.86 -47.49
C LYS A 33 -16.85 -34.14 -48.11
N PHE A 34 -16.53 -35.30 -47.53
CA PHE A 34 -17.03 -36.61 -47.97
C PHE A 34 -18.21 -37.11 -47.13
N LEU A 35 -18.66 -36.34 -46.15
CA LEU A 35 -19.86 -36.66 -45.37
C LEU A 35 -21.10 -36.34 -46.20
N ASP A 36 -22.06 -37.27 -46.26
CA ASP A 36 -23.35 -37.00 -46.88
C ASP A 36 -24.06 -35.85 -46.16
N LYS A 37 -24.61 -34.91 -46.92
CA LYS A 37 -25.31 -33.74 -46.40
C LYS A 37 -26.70 -34.12 -45.87
N GLY A 38 -26.75 -34.79 -44.71
CA GLY A 38 -27.97 -34.96 -43.92
C GLY A 38 -28.35 -33.70 -43.13
N GLU A 39 -29.43 -33.76 -42.36
CA GLU A 39 -29.78 -32.70 -41.40
C GLU A 39 -28.63 -32.47 -40.41
N ALA A 40 -28.06 -31.26 -40.43
CA ALA A 40 -27.07 -30.86 -39.45
C ALA A 40 -27.77 -30.64 -38.11
N VAL A 41 -27.54 -31.53 -37.15
CA VAL A 41 -27.99 -31.34 -35.77
C VAL A 41 -27.21 -30.16 -35.18
N ILE A 42 -27.91 -29.07 -34.87
CA ILE A 42 -27.31 -27.92 -34.18
C ILE A 42 -27.09 -28.34 -32.73
N VAL A 43 -25.83 -28.49 -32.34
CA VAL A 43 -25.44 -28.76 -30.95
C VAL A 43 -25.18 -27.43 -30.27
N TYR A 44 -25.97 -27.13 -29.24
CA TYR A 44 -25.70 -26.02 -28.34
C TYR A 44 -24.77 -26.50 -27.24
N THR A 45 -23.62 -25.84 -27.12
CA THR A 45 -22.68 -26.06 -26.02
C THR A 45 -22.79 -24.89 -25.05
N ASP A 46 -23.27 -25.17 -23.85
CA ASP A 46 -23.26 -24.23 -22.73
C ASP A 46 -22.28 -24.78 -21.70
N PHE A 47 -21.13 -24.13 -21.57
CA PHE A 47 -20.08 -24.51 -20.62
C PHE A 47 -20.01 -23.41 -19.56
N GLU A 48 -20.27 -23.76 -18.31
CA GLU A 48 -19.95 -22.89 -17.18
C GLU A 48 -18.45 -22.99 -16.88
N ASP A 49 -17.78 -21.85 -16.76
CA ASP A 49 -16.38 -21.80 -16.35
C ASP A 49 -16.24 -22.33 -14.92
N ALA A 50 -15.50 -23.44 -14.76
CA ALA A 50 -15.10 -23.92 -13.45
C ALA A 50 -13.83 -23.19 -13.01
N ILE A 51 -13.93 -22.35 -11.98
CA ILE A 51 -12.75 -21.79 -11.30
C ILE A 51 -12.07 -22.95 -10.55
N GLY A 52 -10.92 -23.39 -11.03
CA GLY A 52 -10.11 -24.43 -10.39
C GLY A 52 -9.47 -23.94 -9.08
N GLU A 53 -8.85 -24.87 -8.35
CA GLU A 53 -8.08 -24.51 -7.14
C GLU A 53 -6.94 -23.53 -7.48
N HIS A 54 -6.79 -22.52 -6.63
CA HIS A 54 -5.69 -21.57 -6.75
C HIS A 54 -4.36 -22.29 -6.53
N SER A 55 -3.53 -22.38 -7.57
CA SER A 55 -2.13 -22.77 -7.42
C SER A 55 -1.27 -21.52 -7.30
N GLU A 56 -0.53 -21.35 -6.21
CA GLU A 56 0.50 -20.32 -6.13
C GLU A 56 1.57 -20.58 -7.19
N ILE A 57 1.66 -19.71 -8.19
CA ILE A 57 2.74 -19.76 -9.16
C ILE A 57 3.92 -19.03 -8.55
N TYR A 58 4.95 -19.78 -8.17
CA TYR A 58 6.24 -19.19 -7.81
C TYR A 58 6.85 -18.55 -9.07
N VAL A 59 6.92 -17.22 -9.09
CA VAL A 59 7.65 -16.47 -10.12
C VAL A 59 9.05 -16.20 -9.56
N PRO A 60 10.10 -16.87 -10.06
CA PRO A 60 11.46 -16.65 -9.58
C PRO A 60 11.82 -15.17 -9.71
N GLY A 61 12.19 -14.55 -8.58
CA GLY A 61 12.56 -13.13 -8.53
C GLY A 61 11.47 -12.19 -8.00
N TYR A 62 10.24 -12.65 -7.74
CA TYR A 62 9.22 -11.86 -7.03
C TYR A 62 8.96 -12.48 -5.66
N ALA A 63 9.05 -11.66 -4.61
CA ALA A 63 8.69 -12.11 -3.26
C ALA A 63 7.19 -12.40 -3.23
N SER A 64 6.76 -13.47 -2.57
CA SER A 64 5.33 -13.74 -2.41
C SER A 64 4.67 -12.62 -1.61
N ALA A 65 3.34 -12.45 -1.77
CA ALA A 65 2.61 -11.46 -0.98
C ALA A 65 2.81 -11.65 0.54
N GLU A 66 2.96 -12.91 0.97
CA GLU A 66 3.25 -13.25 2.36
C GLU A 66 4.67 -12.84 2.78
N GLU A 67 5.68 -13.11 1.95
CA GLU A 67 7.06 -12.68 2.22
C GLU A 67 7.18 -11.16 2.33
N MET A 68 6.46 -10.42 1.50
CA MET A 68 6.40 -8.95 1.58
C MET A 68 5.74 -8.49 2.89
N ARG A 69 4.62 -9.12 3.31
CA ARG A 69 3.98 -8.82 4.60
C ARG A 69 4.90 -9.07 5.78
N GLN A 70 5.56 -10.23 5.80
CA GLN A 70 6.51 -10.59 6.86
C GLN A 70 7.70 -9.62 6.90
N TYR A 71 8.17 -9.18 5.74
CA TYR A 71 9.22 -8.17 5.66
C TYR A 71 8.76 -6.82 6.25
N ARG A 72 7.54 -6.35 5.93
CA ARG A 72 7.01 -5.11 6.52
C ARG A 72 6.99 -5.17 8.05
N LEU A 73 6.44 -6.25 8.61
CA LEU A 73 6.38 -6.46 10.06
C LEU A 73 7.77 -6.46 10.71
N LYS A 74 8.78 -7.03 10.05
CA LYS A 74 10.16 -7.02 10.55
C LYS A 74 10.74 -5.61 10.58
N VAL A 75 10.58 -4.84 9.50
CA VAL A 75 11.09 -3.47 9.42
C VAL A 75 10.40 -2.57 10.45
N GLU A 76 9.08 -2.66 10.56
CA GLU A 76 8.30 -1.91 11.55
C GLU A 76 8.76 -2.22 12.98
N ARG A 77 8.94 -3.50 13.30
CA ARG A 77 9.43 -3.93 14.60
C ARG A 77 10.85 -3.42 14.85
N PHE A 78 11.74 -3.57 13.90
CA PHE A 78 13.13 -3.10 14.02
C PHE A 78 13.17 -1.61 14.34
N ILE A 79 12.40 -0.79 13.63
CA ILE A 79 12.33 0.65 13.86
C ILE A 79 11.76 0.96 15.26
N ARG A 80 10.72 0.25 15.69
CA ARG A 80 10.11 0.42 17.02
C ARG A 80 11.07 0.03 18.14
N ASP A 81 11.80 -1.06 17.98
CA ASP A 81 12.78 -1.56 18.95
C ASP A 81 13.99 -0.59 19.09
N HIS A 82 14.22 0.27 18.09
CA HIS A 82 15.25 1.30 18.09
C HIS A 82 14.70 2.71 18.36
N SER A 83 13.53 2.84 19.00
CA SER A 83 12.92 4.15 19.28
C SER A 83 13.78 5.10 20.13
N ASP A 84 14.72 4.55 20.89
CA ASP A 84 15.65 5.29 21.74
C ASP A 84 16.85 5.85 20.97
N HIS A 85 17.03 5.45 19.72
CA HIS A 85 18.07 6.00 18.86
C HIS A 85 17.83 7.50 18.64
N ILE A 86 18.89 8.32 18.78
CA ILE A 86 18.79 9.79 18.80
C ILE A 86 18.00 10.34 17.60
N THR A 87 18.20 9.79 16.41
CA THR A 87 17.53 10.28 15.21
C THR A 87 16.06 9.88 15.13
N ILE A 88 15.71 8.67 15.59
CA ILE A 88 14.32 8.22 15.65
C ILE A 88 13.59 9.01 16.75
N ASN A 89 14.25 9.27 17.87
CA ASN A 89 13.73 10.12 18.93
C ASN A 89 13.48 11.56 18.43
N LYS A 90 14.40 12.15 17.65
CA LYS A 90 14.18 13.47 17.00
C LYS A 90 12.91 13.49 16.14
N LEU A 91 12.70 12.46 15.31
CA LEU A 91 11.49 12.33 14.48
C LEU A 91 10.22 12.28 15.33
N ARG A 92 10.23 11.48 16.41
CA ARG A 92 9.10 11.38 17.36
C ARG A 92 8.84 12.70 18.09
N MET A 93 9.90 13.41 18.47
CA MET A 93 9.82 14.66 19.24
C MET A 93 9.63 15.91 18.37
N ASN A 94 9.21 15.73 17.11
CA ASN A 94 9.01 16.82 16.15
C ASN A 94 10.23 17.77 16.03
N ARG A 95 11.44 17.23 16.12
CA ARG A 95 12.67 18.02 15.97
C ARG A 95 13.13 17.96 14.52
N GLN A 96 13.64 19.09 14.01
CA GLN A 96 14.22 19.18 12.68
C GLN A 96 15.32 18.12 12.51
N ILE A 97 15.18 17.28 11.50
CA ILE A 97 16.26 16.37 11.11
C ILE A 97 17.23 17.07 10.16
N THR A 98 18.48 16.66 10.22
CA THR A 98 19.52 17.12 9.31
C THR A 98 19.86 16.06 8.26
N ARG A 99 20.65 16.42 7.26
CA ARG A 99 21.19 15.44 6.30
C ARG A 99 22.05 14.34 6.97
N GLN A 100 22.81 14.71 8.00
CA GLN A 100 23.61 13.74 8.77
C GLN A 100 22.72 12.76 9.54
N ASP A 101 21.59 13.25 10.05
CA ASP A 101 20.58 12.40 10.68
C ASP A 101 20.00 11.38 9.69
N LEU A 102 19.73 11.78 8.44
CA LEU A 102 19.29 10.83 7.39
C LEU A 102 20.35 9.79 7.05
N GLU A 103 21.61 10.19 6.91
CA GLU A 103 22.73 9.26 6.66
C GLU A 103 22.89 8.25 7.80
N GLU A 104 22.69 8.69 9.04
CA GLU A 104 22.66 7.83 10.22
C GLU A 104 21.49 6.84 10.20
N LEU A 105 20.28 7.29 9.84
CA LEU A 105 19.11 6.42 9.71
C LEU A 105 19.31 5.36 8.62
N GLU A 106 19.87 5.75 7.48
CA GLU A 106 20.21 4.81 6.41
C GLU A 106 21.21 3.76 6.89
N ARG A 107 22.25 4.19 7.62
CA ARG A 107 23.23 3.27 8.18
C ARG A 107 22.59 2.33 9.19
N LEU A 108 21.80 2.84 10.14
CA LEU A 108 21.12 2.05 11.16
C LEU A 108 20.20 1.01 10.53
N LEU A 109 19.42 1.41 9.51
CA LEU A 109 18.44 0.55 8.87
C LEU A 109 19.11 -0.52 8.01
N PHE A 110 20.09 -0.16 7.17
CA PHE A 110 20.67 -1.06 6.18
C PHE A 110 21.92 -1.80 6.63
N ALA A 111 22.53 -1.44 7.78
CA ALA A 111 23.60 -2.24 8.39
C ALA A 111 23.07 -3.45 9.17
N SER A 112 21.77 -3.46 9.51
CA SER A 112 21.14 -4.58 10.21
C SER A 112 20.82 -5.73 9.25
N GLU A 113 21.22 -6.95 9.62
CA GLU A 113 20.84 -8.16 8.88
C GLU A 113 19.32 -8.40 8.89
N GLU A 114 18.59 -7.88 9.89
CA GLU A 114 17.15 -8.08 10.04
C GLU A 114 16.33 -7.39 8.94
N VAL A 115 16.76 -6.18 8.57
CA VAL A 115 16.14 -5.36 7.51
C VAL A 115 16.76 -5.65 6.15
N GLY A 116 18.04 -6.04 6.12
CA GLY A 116 18.76 -6.29 4.87
C GLY A 116 19.04 -4.99 4.10
N GLY A 117 19.49 -5.13 2.85
CA GLY A 117 19.93 -3.99 2.04
C GLY A 117 18.81 -3.14 1.46
N ARG A 118 19.19 -1.93 1.01
CA ARG A 118 18.32 -0.92 0.36
C ARG A 118 17.47 -1.48 -0.79
N GLU A 119 18.04 -2.36 -1.63
CA GLU A 119 17.31 -2.95 -2.77
C GLU A 119 16.07 -3.74 -2.33
N ARG A 120 16.19 -4.53 -1.26
CA ARG A 120 15.07 -5.30 -0.71
C ARG A 120 14.01 -4.37 -0.13
N PHE A 121 14.44 -3.32 0.56
CA PHE A 121 13.56 -2.31 1.12
C PHE A 121 12.73 -1.62 0.04
N GLU A 122 13.37 -1.10 -1.02
CA GLU A 122 12.70 -0.42 -2.12
C GLU A 122 11.78 -1.36 -2.92
N LYS A 123 12.11 -2.66 -3.00
CA LYS A 123 11.22 -3.65 -3.62
C LYS A 123 9.90 -3.83 -2.88
N VAL A 124 9.89 -3.69 -1.55
CA VAL A 124 8.69 -3.92 -0.72
C VAL A 124 7.93 -2.63 -0.44
N PHE A 125 8.64 -1.54 -0.15
CA PHE A 125 8.05 -0.25 0.21
C PHE A 125 8.00 0.74 -0.95
N GLY A 126 8.67 0.47 -2.07
CA GLY A 126 8.86 1.46 -3.13
C GLY A 126 9.95 2.46 -2.78
N HIS A 127 10.27 3.33 -3.73
CA HIS A 127 11.21 4.42 -3.50
C HIS A 127 10.58 5.48 -2.59
N GLN A 128 11.26 5.79 -1.49
CA GLN A 128 10.79 6.77 -0.50
C GLN A 128 11.47 8.12 -0.74
N GLN A 129 10.68 9.18 -0.89
CA GLN A 129 11.22 10.53 -1.11
C GLN A 129 12.01 11.03 0.10
N SER A 130 11.54 10.73 1.32
CA SER A 130 12.28 10.95 2.56
C SER A 130 12.18 9.72 3.46
N LEU A 131 13.33 9.18 3.84
CA LEU A 131 13.40 8.09 4.82
C LEU A 131 12.91 8.56 6.20
N GLY A 132 13.16 9.82 6.56
CA GLY A 132 12.70 10.39 7.83
C GLY A 132 11.18 10.43 7.93
N THR A 133 10.50 10.88 6.87
CA THR A 133 9.03 10.89 6.78
C THR A 133 8.46 9.48 6.87
N PHE A 134 9.04 8.53 6.15
CA PHE A 134 8.63 7.13 6.19
C PHE A 134 8.78 6.54 7.60
N ILE A 135 9.95 6.69 8.23
CA ILE A 135 10.18 6.18 9.59
C ILE A 135 9.19 6.81 10.57
N ARG A 136 8.97 8.13 10.46
CA ARG A 136 7.98 8.83 11.29
C ARG A 136 6.57 8.27 11.11
N SER A 137 6.18 7.88 9.89
CA SER A 137 4.87 7.26 9.67
C SER A 137 4.67 5.90 10.35
N LEU A 138 5.77 5.22 10.71
CA LEU A 138 5.72 3.93 11.40
C LEU A 138 5.75 4.08 12.94
N VAL A 139 6.42 5.12 13.45
CA VAL A 139 6.58 5.33 14.90
C VAL A 139 5.59 6.34 15.49
N GLY A 140 5.00 7.20 14.65
CA GLY A 140 4.15 8.29 15.09
C GLY A 140 4.91 9.46 15.70
N LEU A 141 4.19 10.56 15.95
CA LEU A 141 4.68 11.67 16.76
C LEU A 141 4.42 11.43 18.25
N ASP A 142 5.29 11.96 19.09
CA ASP A 142 5.02 12.06 20.52
C ASP A 142 3.85 13.04 20.76
N ARG A 143 2.94 12.67 21.66
CA ARG A 143 1.74 13.47 21.93
C ARG A 143 2.10 14.82 22.54
N GLU A 144 3.10 14.87 23.42
CA GLU A 144 3.54 16.11 24.06
C GLU A 144 4.21 17.02 23.02
N ALA A 145 5.06 16.47 22.17
CA ALA A 145 5.70 17.22 21.09
C ALA A 145 4.70 17.75 20.05
N ALA A 146 3.67 16.97 19.70
CA ALA A 146 2.60 17.42 18.83
C ALA A 146 1.77 18.52 19.53
N SER A 147 1.41 18.33 20.80
CA SER A 147 0.68 19.34 21.58
C SER A 147 1.47 20.64 21.74
N GLU A 148 2.79 20.58 21.93
CA GLU A 148 3.68 21.74 22.01
C GLU A 148 3.68 22.51 20.69
N ALA A 149 3.77 21.82 19.55
CA ALA A 149 3.75 22.45 18.23
C ALA A 149 2.43 23.19 17.95
N PHE A 150 1.29 22.64 18.38
CA PHE A 150 -0.01 23.32 18.31
C PHE A 150 -0.26 24.27 19.48
N GLY A 151 0.54 24.21 20.54
CA GLY A 151 0.40 25.00 21.74
C GLY A 151 0.58 26.49 21.46
N GLU A 152 1.58 26.85 20.65
CA GLU A 152 1.79 28.24 20.22
C GLU A 152 0.58 28.81 19.47
N PHE A 153 -0.08 27.98 18.64
CA PHE A 153 -1.32 28.36 17.98
C PHE A 153 -2.47 28.59 18.98
N LEU A 154 -2.53 27.80 20.05
CA LEU A 154 -3.58 27.85 21.07
C LEU A 154 -3.46 29.01 22.09
N HIS A 155 -2.36 29.77 22.10
CA HIS A 155 -2.11 30.80 23.13
C HIS A 155 -2.69 32.20 22.81
N ASP A 156 -2.87 32.55 21.54
CA ASP A 156 -3.20 33.94 21.14
C ASP A 156 -4.70 34.27 21.07
N THR A 157 -5.58 33.26 21.18
CA THR A 157 -7.04 33.47 21.11
C THR A 157 -7.79 32.50 22.02
N ALA A 158 -8.95 32.93 22.54
CA ALA A 158 -9.86 32.05 23.26
C ALA A 158 -10.54 31.12 22.25
N TYR A 159 -9.99 29.93 22.03
CA TYR A 159 -10.55 28.93 21.13
C TYR A 159 -11.87 28.35 21.68
N SER A 160 -12.81 28.09 20.77
CA SER A 160 -14.06 27.41 21.09
C SER A 160 -13.81 25.92 21.39
N ALA A 161 -14.74 25.29 22.10
CA ALA A 161 -14.68 23.85 22.36
C ALA A 161 -14.62 23.00 21.07
N THR A 162 -15.21 23.48 19.96
CA THR A 162 -15.15 22.79 18.67
C THR A 162 -13.76 22.88 18.04
N GLN A 163 -13.12 24.06 18.10
CA GLN A 163 -11.75 24.25 17.62
C GLN A 163 -10.74 23.41 18.40
N ILE A 164 -10.86 23.36 19.74
CA ILE A 164 -10.00 22.53 20.59
C ILE A 164 -10.13 21.06 20.22
N ARG A 165 -11.37 20.54 20.07
CA ARG A 165 -11.59 19.16 19.63
C ARG A 165 -10.98 18.87 18.25
N PHE A 166 -11.06 19.82 17.33
CA PHE A 166 -10.47 19.68 16.00
C PHE A 166 -8.94 19.53 16.08
N ILE A 167 -8.27 20.37 16.86
CA ILE A 167 -6.82 20.27 17.08
C ILE A 167 -6.46 18.96 17.81
N ASP A 168 -7.22 18.54 18.81
CA ASP A 168 -6.99 17.26 19.50
C ASP A 168 -7.09 16.06 18.54
N GLN A 169 -7.96 16.14 17.53
CA GLN A 169 -8.09 15.12 16.50
C GLN A 169 -6.87 15.12 15.55
N ILE A 170 -6.35 16.30 15.19
CA ILE A 170 -5.09 16.42 14.44
C ILE A 170 -3.94 15.80 15.24
N ILE A 171 -3.78 16.18 16.51
CA ILE A 171 -2.74 15.65 17.40
C ILE A 171 -2.86 14.13 17.50
N SER A 172 -4.07 13.61 17.71
CA SER A 172 -4.31 12.16 17.81
C SER A 172 -3.95 11.42 16.52
N TYR A 173 -4.23 12.02 15.36
CA TYR A 173 -3.85 11.45 14.07
C TYR A 173 -2.34 11.46 13.89
N LEU A 174 -1.67 12.59 14.17
CA LEU A 174 -0.21 12.71 14.06
C LEU A 174 0.51 11.76 15.02
N THR A 175 -0.02 11.53 16.23
CA THR A 175 0.54 10.56 17.17
C THR A 175 0.49 9.13 16.65
N GLN A 176 -0.49 8.79 15.81
CA GLN A 176 -0.63 7.44 15.24
C GLN A 176 0.11 7.28 13.91
N ASN A 177 0.01 8.29 13.04
CA ASN A 177 0.44 8.20 11.63
C ASN A 177 1.71 9.00 11.34
N GLY A 178 2.20 9.80 12.28
CA GLY A 178 3.47 10.54 12.20
C GLY A 178 3.48 11.75 11.27
N THR A 179 2.74 11.70 10.17
CA THR A 179 2.57 12.77 9.19
C THR A 179 1.12 12.86 8.77
N MET A 180 0.69 14.02 8.30
CA MET A 180 -0.68 14.23 7.81
C MET A 180 -0.66 15.14 6.60
N GLU A 181 -1.31 14.72 5.52
CA GLU A 181 -1.57 15.58 4.37
C GLU A 181 -2.69 16.57 4.70
N PRO A 182 -2.54 17.89 4.42
CA PRO A 182 -3.55 18.90 4.75
C PRO A 182 -4.94 18.60 4.17
N GLY A 183 -5.02 17.90 3.02
CA GLY A 183 -6.28 17.52 2.39
C GLY A 183 -7.18 16.64 3.28
N LEU A 184 -6.60 15.87 4.21
CA LEU A 184 -7.35 15.01 5.13
C LEU A 184 -8.25 15.81 6.09
N LEU A 185 -7.96 17.10 6.31
CA LEU A 185 -8.76 17.98 7.16
C LEU A 185 -10.13 18.33 6.56
N TYR A 186 -10.38 17.93 5.30
CA TYR A 186 -11.63 18.07 4.57
C TYR A 186 -12.32 16.71 4.33
N GLU A 187 -11.88 15.66 5.01
CA GLU A 187 -12.47 14.33 4.95
C GLU A 187 -12.95 13.89 6.35
N PRO A 188 -13.86 12.90 6.45
CA PRO A 188 -14.19 12.27 7.72
C PRO A 188 -12.91 11.71 8.37
N PRO A 189 -12.70 11.89 9.69
CA PRO A 189 -13.68 12.36 10.68
C PRO A 189 -13.64 13.87 10.95
N PHE A 190 -12.89 14.67 10.19
CA PHE A 190 -12.76 16.11 10.45
C PHE A 190 -14.01 16.90 10.02
N THR A 191 -14.68 16.43 8.96
CA THR A 191 -15.96 16.96 8.49
C THR A 191 -17.13 16.64 9.43
N ASP A 192 -16.96 15.74 10.40
CA ASP A 192 -18.01 15.43 11.39
C ASP A 192 -18.22 16.57 12.39
N LEU A 193 -17.22 17.45 12.54
CA LEU A 193 -17.30 18.63 13.41
C LEU A 193 -17.94 19.84 12.70
N HIS A 194 -17.76 19.94 11.38
CA HIS A 194 -18.34 20.95 10.53
C HIS A 194 -18.31 20.51 9.06
N ASP A 195 -19.37 20.75 8.30
CA ASP A 195 -19.52 20.27 6.91
C ASP A 195 -18.42 20.79 5.96
N GLU A 196 -17.91 21.99 6.23
CA GLU A 196 -16.78 22.62 5.51
C GLU A 196 -15.39 22.25 6.09
N GLY A 197 -15.31 21.30 7.02
CA GLY A 197 -14.07 20.83 7.62
C GLY A 197 -13.29 21.95 8.33
N LEU A 198 -12.01 22.10 8.00
CA LEU A 198 -11.11 23.08 8.61
C LEU A 198 -11.60 24.53 8.45
N ASP A 199 -12.02 24.91 7.24
CA ASP A 199 -12.41 26.28 6.92
C ASP A 199 -13.64 26.70 7.72
N GLY A 200 -14.60 25.81 7.92
CA GLY A 200 -15.78 26.10 8.71
C GLY A 200 -15.52 26.23 10.22
N VAL A 201 -14.48 25.57 10.73
CA VAL A 201 -14.13 25.61 12.16
C VAL A 201 -13.23 26.81 12.51
N PHE A 202 -12.37 27.24 11.58
CA PHE A 202 -11.35 28.26 11.85
C PHE A 202 -11.47 29.54 10.99
N GLY A 203 -12.29 29.53 9.93
CA GLY A 203 -12.30 30.55 8.88
C GLY A 203 -11.01 30.57 8.06
N ASP A 204 -11.00 31.31 6.95
CA ASP A 204 -9.88 31.33 5.98
C ASP A 204 -8.51 31.61 6.63
N ASP A 205 -8.43 32.64 7.49
CA ASP A 205 -7.18 33.04 8.15
C ASP A 205 -6.68 31.99 9.14
N GLY A 206 -7.59 31.36 9.88
CA GLY A 206 -7.25 30.34 10.87
C GLY A 206 -6.89 29.01 10.20
N ALA A 207 -7.64 28.62 9.18
CA ALA A 207 -7.38 27.44 8.36
C ALA A 207 -6.00 27.51 7.70
N THR A 208 -5.67 28.66 7.10
CA THR A 208 -4.35 28.90 6.49
C THR A 208 -3.22 28.69 7.51
N LYS A 209 -3.37 29.21 8.73
CA LYS A 209 -2.35 29.03 9.79
C LYS A 209 -2.20 27.58 10.21
N VAL A 210 -3.30 26.83 10.35
CA VAL A 210 -3.27 25.40 10.67
C VAL A 210 -2.55 24.60 9.58
N ILE A 211 -2.84 24.89 8.32
CA ILE A 211 -2.17 24.25 7.17
C ILE A 211 -0.67 24.54 7.19
N LEU A 212 -0.27 25.81 7.34
CA LEU A 212 1.15 26.18 7.39
C LEU A 212 1.90 25.50 8.54
N LEU A 213 1.28 25.41 9.71
CA LEU A 213 1.86 24.69 10.85
C LEU A 213 2.00 23.19 10.57
N LEU A 214 0.99 22.58 9.94
CA LEU A 214 1.03 21.17 9.56
C LEU A 214 2.14 20.89 8.53
N GLU A 215 2.31 21.77 7.55
CA GLU A 215 3.39 21.71 6.58
C GLU A 215 4.76 21.85 7.26
N GLU A 216 4.91 22.75 8.23
CA GLU A 216 6.15 22.88 9.00
C GLU A 216 6.48 21.59 9.78
N ILE A 217 5.48 21.00 10.44
CA ILE A 217 5.60 19.71 11.12
C ILE A 217 6.01 18.63 10.11
N ASN A 218 5.42 18.61 8.91
CA ASN A 218 5.77 17.66 7.86
C ASN A 218 7.23 17.82 7.39
N LEU A 219 7.66 19.06 7.16
CA LEU A 219 9.01 19.39 6.69
C LEU A 219 10.11 19.01 7.68
N LYS A 220 9.85 19.09 9.00
CA LYS A 220 10.83 18.72 10.03
C LYS A 220 11.36 17.28 9.88
N ALA A 221 10.60 16.37 9.26
CA ALA A 221 11.02 14.99 8.98
C ALA A 221 11.58 14.77 7.56
N ALA A 222 11.50 15.75 6.67
CA ALA A 222 11.93 15.62 5.27
C ALA A 222 13.43 15.91 5.06
N ALA A 223 14.06 16.65 5.98
CA ALA A 223 15.42 17.24 5.91
C ALA A 223 15.58 18.41 4.92
#